data_AF-R1EHS7-F1
#
_entry.id   AF-R1EHS7-F1
#
_cell.length_a   1.000
_cell.length_b   1.000
_cell.length_c   1.000
_cell.angle_alpha   90.00
_cell.angle_beta   90.00
_cell.angle_gamma   90.00
#
_symmetry.space_group_name_H-M   'P 1'
#
loop_
_entity.id
_entity.type
_entity.pdbx_description
1 polymer ?
#
loop_
_entity_poly.entity_id
_entity_poly.type
_entity_poly.pdbx_seq_one_letter_code
_entity_poly.pdbx_strand_id
1 'polypeptide(L)'
;MERLRAILRAAVSVVRRVARYLAGLEWTEKRQDICKFCNPVNIRKISYQDEHTIAFENARLGGKIHWLLIPRTHVRDVEALTGEHVQLRKESFLFYV
;
A
#
# COMPACT_ATOMS: atom_id res chain seq x y z
N MET A 1 -1.06 41.44 25.51
CA MET A 1 -0.92 40.02 25.94
C MET A 1 -1.72 39.03 25.07
N GLU A 2 -2.99 39.29 24.73
CA GLU A 2 -3.82 38.37 23.92
C GLU A 2 -3.35 38.15 22.49
N ARG A 3 -2.93 39.22 21.79
CA ARG A 3 -2.40 39.12 20.42
C ARG A 3 -1.17 38.23 20.32
N LEU A 4 -0.27 38.30 21.30
CA LEU A 4 0.92 37.45 21.38
C LEU A 4 0.53 35.97 21.54
N ARG A 5 -0.48 35.67 22.37
CA ARG A 5 -1.02 34.30 22.54
C ARG A 5 -1.71 33.77 21.28
N ALA A 6 -2.36 34.63 20.50
CA ALA A 6 -2.99 34.24 19.24
C ALA A 6 -1.94 33.91 18.16
N ILE A 7 -0.90 34.74 18.05
CA ILE A 7 0.23 34.52 17.13
C ILE A 7 0.95 33.21 17.48
N LEU A 8 1.24 32.97 18.76
CA LEU A 8 1.83 31.71 19.23
C LEU A 8 0.99 30.49 18.86
N ARG A 9 -0.33 30.55 19.06
CA ARG A 9 -1.24 29.45 18.67
C ARG A 9 -1.24 29.19 17.17
N ALA A 10 -1.25 30.25 16.35
CA ALA A 10 -1.19 30.13 14.90
C ALA A 10 0.15 29.51 14.44
N ALA A 11 1.27 29.96 15.00
CA ALA A 11 2.59 29.41 14.72
C ALA A 11 2.69 27.92 15.08
N VAL A 12 2.20 27.52 16.26
CA VAL A 12 2.15 26.10 16.67
C VAL A 12 1.31 25.26 15.71
N SER A 13 0.17 25.79 15.24
CA SER A 13 -0.69 25.10 14.27
C SER A 13 0.02 24.87 12.92
N VAL A 14 0.71 25.89 12.41
CA VAL A 14 1.49 25.81 11.17
C VAL A 14 2.63 24.80 11.31
N VAL A 15 3.40 24.87 12.40
CA VAL A 15 4.50 23.93 12.68
C VAL A 15 3.97 22.50 12.76
N ARG A 16 2.84 22.26 13.45
CA ARG A 16 2.18 20.94 13.49
C ARG A 16 1.73 20.44 12.12
N ARG A 17 1.31 21.34 11.23
CA ARG A 17 0.89 20.97 9.86
C ARG A 17 2.09 20.60 9.01
N VAL A 18 3.16 21.38 9.08
CA VAL A 18 4.42 21.11 8.37
C VAL A 18 5.04 19.82 8.89
N ALA A 19 5.12 19.61 10.20
CA ALA A 19 5.65 18.38 10.78
C ALA A 19 4.86 17.14 10.33
N ARG A 20 3.53 17.21 10.28
CA ARG A 20 2.69 16.11 9.74
C ARG A 20 2.91 15.89 8.25
N TYR A 21 3.06 16.96 7.47
CA TYR A 21 3.36 16.85 6.05
C TYR A 21 4.72 16.20 5.80
N LEU A 22 5.76 16.64 6.51
CA LEU A 22 7.11 16.08 6.42
C LEU A 22 7.14 14.62 6.89
N ALA A 23 6.42 14.27 7.96
CA ALA A 23 6.25 12.87 8.38
C ALA A 23 5.49 12.04 7.32
N GLY A 24 4.55 12.65 6.59
CA GLY A 24 3.87 12.04 5.46
C GLY A 24 4.72 11.91 4.20
N LEU A 25 5.84 12.63 4.09
CA LEU A 25 6.77 12.50 2.95
C LEU A 25 7.51 11.16 2.97
N GLU A 26 7.59 10.45 4.08
CA GLU A 26 8.06 9.05 4.10
C GLU A 26 7.23 8.17 3.14
N TRP A 27 5.94 8.50 2.94
CA TRP A 27 5.08 7.81 1.97
C TRP A 27 5.44 8.12 0.50
N THR A 28 6.07 9.27 0.26
CA THR A 28 6.59 9.67 -1.07
C THR A 28 7.95 9.06 -1.39
N GLU A 29 8.61 8.41 -0.42
CA GLU A 29 9.86 7.72 -0.68
C GLU A 29 9.58 6.46 -1.53
N LYS A 30 9.78 6.58 -2.85
CA LYS A 30 9.53 5.54 -3.87
C LYS A 30 10.42 4.30 -3.73
N ARG A 31 11.20 4.20 -2.67
CA ARG A 31 12.19 3.16 -2.47
C ARG A 31 11.71 2.20 -1.39
N GLN A 32 11.43 0.97 -1.79
CA GLN A 32 11.09 -0.11 -0.88
C GLN A 32 12.16 -1.19 -0.95
N ASP A 33 13.20 -1.07 -0.12
CA ASP A 33 14.34 -2.00 -0.14
C ASP A 33 13.97 -3.41 0.39
N ILE A 34 12.95 -3.50 1.26
CA ILE A 34 12.52 -4.76 1.88
C ILE A 34 11.02 -4.93 1.66
N CYS A 35 10.64 -5.84 0.77
CA CYS A 35 9.24 -6.19 0.52
C CYS A 35 8.95 -7.61 1.02
N LYS A 36 8.02 -7.73 1.98
CA LYS A 36 7.59 -9.03 2.52
C LYS A 36 7.01 -9.97 1.46
N PHE A 37 6.39 -9.42 0.42
CA PHE A 37 5.75 -10.19 -0.66
C PHE A 37 6.74 -10.70 -1.70
N CYS A 38 7.94 -10.11 -1.78
CA CYS A 38 9.00 -10.61 -2.66
C CYS A 38 9.66 -11.89 -2.11
N ASN A 39 9.46 -12.23 -0.83
CA ASN A 39 9.99 -13.44 -0.23
C ASN A 39 8.93 -14.57 -0.30
N PRO A 40 9.16 -15.66 -1.06
CA PRO A 40 8.20 -16.75 -1.22
C PRO A 40 7.81 -17.44 0.09
N VAL A 41 8.68 -17.43 1.10
CA VAL A 41 8.42 -18.05 2.41
C VAL A 41 7.25 -17.37 3.15
N ASN A 42 6.96 -16.11 2.81
CA ASN A 42 5.85 -15.35 3.38
C ASN A 42 4.52 -15.58 2.66
N ILE A 43 4.53 -16.27 1.51
CA ILE A 43 3.35 -16.61 0.74
C ILE A 43 2.90 -18.01 1.15
N ARG A 44 1.67 -18.14 1.65
CA ARG A 44 1.11 -19.41 2.12
C ARG A 44 -0.23 -19.65 1.48
N LYS A 45 -0.54 -20.94 1.21
CA LYS A 45 -1.82 -21.38 0.64
C LYS A 45 -2.19 -20.62 -0.64
N ILE A 46 -1.44 -20.90 -1.70
CA ILE A 46 -1.70 -20.37 -3.03
C ILE A 46 -3.00 -20.99 -3.55
N SER A 47 -3.96 -20.14 -3.90
CA SER A 47 -5.25 -20.54 -4.46
C SER A 47 -5.27 -20.42 -5.98
N TYR A 48 -4.43 -19.55 -6.54
CA TYR A 48 -4.29 -19.34 -7.98
C TYR A 48 -2.89 -18.81 -8.32
N GLN A 49 -2.35 -19.20 -9.47
CA GLN A 49 -1.07 -18.70 -9.97
C GLN A 49 -0.99 -18.84 -11.49
N ASP A 50 -0.48 -17.80 -12.14
CA ASP A 50 -0.13 -17.81 -13.56
C ASP A 50 1.29 -17.24 -13.81
N GLU A 51 1.54 -16.80 -15.04
CA GLU A 51 2.81 -16.18 -15.45
C GLU A 51 3.10 -14.85 -14.73
N HIS A 52 2.08 -14.03 -14.46
CA HIS A 52 2.23 -12.65 -13.99
C HIS A 52 1.64 -12.38 -12.60
N THR A 53 0.80 -13.28 -12.09
CA THR A 53 -0.10 -13.08 -10.97
C THR A 53 -0.06 -14.27 -10.00
N ILE A 54 -0.27 -13.97 -8.72
CA ILE A 54 -0.45 -14.97 -7.68
C ILE A 54 -1.56 -14.55 -6.72
N ALA A 55 -2.44 -15.49 -6.37
CA ALA A 55 -3.47 -15.32 -5.36
C ALA A 55 -3.24 -16.30 -4.20
N PHE A 56 -3.29 -15.79 -2.97
CA PHE A 56 -3.07 -16.60 -1.78
C PHE A 56 -3.87 -16.09 -0.58
N GLU A 57 -4.12 -16.96 0.41
CA GLU A 57 -4.83 -16.56 1.63
C GLU A 57 -4.02 -15.55 2.44
N ASN A 58 -4.68 -14.47 2.86
CA ASN A 58 -4.08 -13.49 3.75
C ASN A 58 -3.89 -14.09 5.15
N ALA A 59 -2.68 -14.01 5.69
CA ALA A 59 -2.37 -14.47 7.04
C ALA A 59 -3.21 -13.75 8.12
N ARG A 60 -3.62 -12.50 7.85
CA ARG A 60 -4.56 -11.75 8.70
C ARG A 60 -5.86 -11.53 7.93
N LEU A 61 -6.87 -12.30 8.30
CA LEU A 61 -8.18 -12.23 7.65
C LEU A 61 -8.86 -10.89 7.98
N GLY A 62 -9.39 -10.22 6.96
CA GLY A 62 -10.25 -9.03 7.10
C GLY A 62 -11.74 -9.37 7.10
N GLY A 63 -12.08 -10.66 6.91
CA GLY A 63 -13.42 -11.23 6.84
C GLY A 63 -13.35 -12.75 7.02
N LYS A 64 -14.41 -13.50 6.69
CA LYS A 64 -14.39 -14.98 6.78
C LYS A 64 -13.39 -15.61 5.81
N ILE A 65 -13.27 -15.02 4.62
CA ILE A 65 -12.33 -15.38 3.57
C ILE A 65 -11.64 -14.09 3.12
N HIS A 66 -10.32 -14.12 2.95
CA HIS A 66 -9.55 -12.97 2.51
C HIS A 66 -8.34 -13.44 1.71
N TRP A 67 -8.35 -13.18 0.41
CA TRP A 67 -7.22 -13.45 -0.47
C TRP A 67 -6.49 -12.15 -0.83
N LEU A 68 -5.20 -12.29 -1.09
CA LEU A 68 -4.39 -11.25 -1.72
C LEU A 68 -4.06 -11.71 -3.14
N LEU A 69 -4.38 -10.86 -4.12
CA LEU A 69 -3.99 -11.01 -5.53
C LEU A 69 -2.91 -9.97 -5.81
N ILE A 70 -1.70 -10.42 -6.16
CA ILE A 70 -0.56 -9.53 -6.41
C ILE A 70 0.20 -9.93 -7.68
N PRO A 71 0.90 -8.99 -8.34
CA PRO A 71 1.87 -9.34 -9.37
C PRO A 71 3.00 -10.20 -8.79
N ARG A 72 3.55 -11.09 -9.62
CA ARG A 72 4.76 -11.86 -9.31
C ARG A 72 6.02 -11.01 -9.35
N THR A 73 6.00 -9.94 -10.13
CA THR A 73 7.03 -8.89 -10.14
C THR A 73 6.74 -7.86 -9.06
N HIS A 74 7.78 -7.28 -8.46
CA HIS A 74 7.58 -6.23 -7.47
C HIS A 74 7.03 -4.97 -8.12
N VAL A 75 5.83 -4.57 -7.69
CA VAL A 75 5.22 -3.28 -8.03
C VAL A 75 4.82 -2.60 -6.74
N ARG A 76 5.28 -1.35 -6.54
CA ARG A 76 5.08 -0.61 -5.29
C ARG A 76 3.61 -0.30 -5.03
N ASP A 77 2.95 0.26 -6.04
CA ASP A 77 1.60 0.77 -5.96
C ASP A 77 0.91 0.74 -7.32
N VAL A 78 -0.37 1.10 -7.33
CA VAL A 78 -1.22 1.03 -8.52
C VAL A 78 -0.75 1.95 -9.64
N GLU A 79 0.00 3.00 -9.31
CA GLU A 79 0.49 4.00 -10.27
C GLU A 79 1.66 3.46 -11.08
N ALA A 80 2.37 2.47 -10.55
CA ALA A 80 3.46 1.77 -11.24
C ALA A 80 2.98 0.60 -12.14
N LEU A 81 1.67 0.36 -12.23
CA LEU A 81 1.12 -0.70 -13.09
C LEU A 81 1.21 -0.31 -14.58
N THR A 82 1.82 -1.18 -15.37
CA THR A 82 1.90 -1.09 -16.83
C THR A 82 0.78 -1.88 -17.53
N GLY A 83 0.73 -1.83 -18.86
CA GLY A 83 -0.20 -2.63 -19.68
C GLY A 83 -0.06 -4.15 -19.49
N GLU A 84 1.12 -4.63 -19.08
CA GLU A 84 1.38 -6.05 -18.79
C GLU A 84 0.56 -6.55 -17.58
N HIS A 85 0.18 -5.63 -16.68
CA HIS A 85 -0.62 -5.91 -15.50
C HIS A 85 -2.13 -5.86 -15.77
N VAL A 86 -2.56 -5.75 -17.03
CA VAL A 86 -4.00 -5.70 -17.39
C VAL A 86 -4.74 -6.96 -16.94
N GLN A 87 -4.08 -8.12 -16.91
CA GLN A 87 -4.70 -9.36 -16.45
C GLN A 87 -5.11 -9.29 -14.97
N LEU A 88 -4.28 -8.69 -14.10
CA LEU A 88 -4.63 -8.43 -12.69
C LEU A 88 -5.93 -7.65 -12.55
N ARG A 89 -6.15 -6.63 -13.38
CA ARG A 89 -7.40 -5.86 -13.37
C ARG A 89 -8.60 -6.69 -13.78
N LYS A 90 -8.47 -7.57 -14.78
CA LYS A 90 -9.57 -8.42 -15.24
C LYS A 90 -9.93 -9.49 -14.23
N GLU A 91 -8.92 -10.10 -13.60
CA GLU A 91 -9.11 -11.17 -12.62
C GLU A 91 -9.60 -10.65 -11.27
N SER A 92 -9.22 -9.42 -10.89
CA SER A 92 -9.75 -8.79 -9.68
C SER A 92 -11.28 -8.74 -9.67
N PHE A 93 -11.94 -8.61 -10.83
CA PHE A 93 -13.41 -8.65 -10.92
C PHE A 93 -14.01 -10.06 -10.71
N LEU A 94 -13.25 -11.14 -10.93
CA LEU A 94 -13.71 -12.52 -10.76
C LEU A 94 -13.73 -12.97 -9.29
N PHE A 95 -12.95 -12.33 -8.43
CA PHE A 95 -12.87 -12.66 -6.99
C PHE A 95 -13.83 -11.86 -6.10
N TYR A 96 -14.71 -11.03 -6.68
CA TYR A 96 -15.74 -10.24 -5.99
C TYR A 96 -17.16 -10.84 -6.08
N VAL A 97 -17.27 -12.14 -6.38
CA VAL A 97 -18.56 -12.88 -6.40
C VAL A 97 -18.71 -13.75 -5.16
#